data_AF-D6LG44-F1
#
_entry.id   AF-D6LG44-F1
#
_cell.length_a   1.000
_cell.length_b   1.000
_cell.length_c   1.000
_cell.angle_alpha   90.00
_cell.angle_beta   90.00
_cell.angle_gamma   90.00
#
_symmetry.space_group_name_H-M   'P 1'
#
loop_
_entity.id
_entity.type
_entity.pdbx_description
1 polymer ?
#
loop_
_entity_poly.entity_id
_entity_poly.type
_entity_poly.pdbx_seq_one_letter_code
_entity_poly.pdbx_strand_id
1 'polypeptide(L)'
;MLRNELAKEKLFPSNKDEVTGLLETLGICGILETKEHRGFWDSFTPMFERDSGDLRQYFSYPFHWWKGKDRVNYENVKNIFKIAV
;
A
#
# COMPACT_ATOMS: atom_id res chain seq x y z
N MET A 1 -6.76 11.44 -7.25
CA MET A 1 -6.18 10.11 -6.93
C MET A 1 -5.09 10.32 -5.89
N LEU A 2 -4.98 9.44 -4.89
CA LEU A 2 -4.11 9.63 -3.71
C LEU A 2 -2.67 10.07 -4.05
N ARG A 3 -2.02 9.44 -5.04
CA ARG A 3 -0.66 9.83 -5.47
C ARG A 3 -0.53 11.31 -5.86
N ASN A 4 -1.56 11.86 -6.50
CA ASN A 4 -1.52 13.25 -6.98
C ASN A 4 -1.64 14.23 -5.82
N GLU A 5 -2.40 13.89 -4.78
CA GLU A 5 -2.49 14.74 -3.59
C GLU A 5 -1.18 14.67 -2.80
N LEU A 6 -0.63 13.48 -2.57
CA LEU A 6 0.66 13.33 -1.88
C LEU A 6 1.83 14.02 -2.60
N ALA A 7 1.87 13.94 -3.93
CA ALA A 7 2.90 14.64 -4.72
C ALA A 7 2.76 16.17 -4.64
N LYS A 8 1.55 16.72 -4.43
CA LYS A 8 1.34 18.16 -4.23
C LYS A 8 1.75 18.62 -2.83
N GLU A 9 1.50 17.79 -1.81
CA GLU A 9 1.88 18.07 -0.43
C GLU A 9 3.40 18.19 -0.25
N LYS A 10 4.20 17.61 -1.18
CA LYS A 10 5.66 17.66 -1.17
C LYS A 10 6.25 17.23 0.19
N LEU A 11 5.65 16.21 0.82
CA LEU A 11 6.09 15.65 2.10
C LEU A 11 7.57 15.24 2.08
N PHE A 12 8.07 14.82 0.92
CA PHE A 12 9.47 14.55 0.63
C PHE A 12 9.72 14.77 -0.88
N PRO A 13 10.97 15.02 -1.30
CA PRO A 13 11.31 15.14 -2.72
C PRO A 13 10.90 13.88 -3.48
N SER A 14 9.89 14.00 -4.35
CA SER A 14 9.37 12.88 -5.12
C SER A 14 8.58 13.31 -6.35
N ASN A 15 8.53 12.43 -7.35
CA ASN A 15 7.62 12.49 -8.48
C ASN A 15 6.43 11.52 -8.31
N LYS A 16 5.48 11.53 -9.27
CA LYS A 16 4.26 10.71 -9.17
C LYS A 16 4.52 9.20 -9.18
N ASP A 17 5.54 8.76 -9.90
CA ASP A 17 5.88 7.34 -10.04
C ASP A 17 6.59 6.85 -8.77
N GLU A 18 7.45 7.67 -8.19
CA GLU A 18 8.08 7.40 -6.88
C GLU A 18 7.03 7.33 -5.76
N VAL A 19 6.05 8.24 -5.73
CA VAL A 19 4.92 8.16 -4.79
C VAL A 19 4.09 6.89 -5.03
N THR A 20 3.90 6.48 -6.28
CA THR A 20 3.20 5.23 -6.61
C THR A 20 3.96 4.02 -6.07
N GLY A 21 5.26 3.92 -6.37
CA GLY A 21 6.11 2.84 -5.89
C GLY A 21 6.19 2.78 -4.37
N LEU A 22 6.23 3.93 -3.68
CA LEU A 22 6.16 3.97 -2.22
C LEU A 22 4.84 3.38 -1.69
N LEU A 23 3.70 3.84 -2.22
CA LEU A 23 2.39 3.35 -1.77
C LEU A 23 2.22 1.84 -2.02
N GLU A 24 2.63 1.36 -3.18
CA GLU A 24 2.58 -0.07 -3.51
C GLU A 24 3.52 -0.90 -2.62
N THR A 25 4.72 -0.39 -2.34
CA THR A 25 5.67 -1.02 -1.41
C THR A 25 5.06 -1.12 -0.02
N LEU A 26 4.41 -0.07 0.49
CA LEU A 26 3.72 -0.10 1.77
C LEU A 26 2.56 -1.12 1.79
N GLY A 27 1.88 -1.31 0.65
CA GLY A 27 0.88 -2.38 0.50
C GLY A 27 1.50 -3.77 0.52
N ILE A 28 2.61 -4.00 -0.20
CA ILE A 28 3.36 -5.27 -0.18
C ILE A 28 3.86 -5.57 1.24
N CYS A 29 4.32 -4.57 1.98
CA CYS A 29 4.73 -4.69 3.37
C CYS A 29 3.56 -4.94 4.35
N GLY A 30 2.30 -4.91 3.91
CA GLY A 30 1.15 -5.05 4.79
C GLY A 30 0.94 -3.86 5.73
N ILE A 31 1.55 -2.70 5.45
CA ILE A 31 1.35 -1.46 6.22
C ILE A 31 0.06 -0.78 5.76
N LEU A 32 -0.19 -0.78 4.46
CA LEU A 32 -1.43 -0.30 3.84
C LEU A 32 -2.17 -1.48 3.21
N GLU A 33 -2.87 -2.24 4.06
CA GLU A 33 -3.59 -3.45 3.68
C GLU A 33 -5.06 -3.41 4.10
N THR A 34 -5.87 -4.30 3.51
CA THR A 34 -7.24 -4.56 3.97
C THR A 34 -7.28 -5.90 4.69
N LYS A 35 -8.40 -6.21 5.37
CA LYS A 35 -8.54 -7.52 6.02
C LYS A 35 -8.56 -8.66 5.00
N GLU A 36 -9.14 -8.41 3.83
CA GLU A 36 -9.35 -9.38 2.76
C GLU A 36 -8.14 -9.47 1.81
N HIS A 37 -7.40 -8.36 1.65
CA HIS A 37 -6.24 -8.27 0.76
C HIS A 37 -5.03 -7.78 1.56
N ARG A 38 -4.29 -8.75 2.09
CA ARG A 38 -3.13 -8.53 2.95
C ARG A 38 -1.85 -8.35 2.13
N GLY A 39 -0.88 -7.67 2.74
CA GLY A 39 0.48 -7.63 2.23
C GLY A 39 1.15 -9.01 2.23
N PHE A 40 2.33 -9.09 1.64
CA PHE A 40 3.15 -10.31 1.60
C PHE A 40 4.06 -10.47 2.82
N TRP A 41 3.79 -9.73 3.89
CA TRP A 41 4.53 -9.87 5.15
C TRP A 41 4.36 -11.27 5.75
N ASP A 42 3.12 -11.77 5.82
CA ASP A 42 2.82 -13.08 6.41
C ASP A 42 2.78 -14.21 5.36
N SER A 43 2.24 -13.94 4.17
CA SER A 43 2.05 -14.95 3.12
C SER A 43 2.00 -14.34 1.73
N PHE A 44 2.54 -15.05 0.74
CA PHE A 44 2.45 -14.64 -0.66
C PHE A 44 1.15 -15.11 -1.32
N THR A 45 0.37 -14.20 -1.87
CA THR A 45 -0.82 -14.52 -2.68
C THR A 45 -0.43 -14.68 -4.16
N PRO A 46 -0.51 -15.88 -4.76
CA PRO A 46 -0.16 -16.09 -6.15
C PRO A 46 -1.15 -15.42 -7.11
N MET A 47 -0.70 -15.07 -8.32
CA MET A 47 -1.48 -14.25 -9.26
C MET A 47 -2.86 -14.83 -9.61
N PHE A 48 -2.99 -16.15 -9.72
CA PHE A 48 -4.26 -16.81 -10.05
C PHE A 48 -5.28 -16.81 -8.91
N GLU A 49 -4.86 -16.48 -7.67
CA GLU A 49 -5.74 -16.31 -6.51
C GLU A 49 -6.11 -14.83 -6.28
N ARG A 50 -5.46 -13.90 -6.99
CA ARG A 50 -5.74 -12.46 -6.86
C ARG A 50 -7.00 -12.14 -7.65
N ASP A 51 -7.94 -11.49 -7.00
CA ASP A 51 -9.01 -10.82 -7.72
C ASP A 51 -8.49 -9.57 -8.44
N SER A 52 -9.14 -9.22 -9.54
CA SER A 52 -8.68 -8.17 -10.46
C SER A 52 -9.06 -6.76 -10.02
N GLY A 53 -10.03 -6.63 -9.10
CA GLY A 53 -10.54 -5.34 -8.64
C GLY A 53 -11.11 -4.45 -9.74
N ASP A 54 -11.14 -3.14 -9.48
CA ASP A 54 -11.55 -2.15 -10.49
C ASP A 54 -10.42 -1.95 -11.51
N LEU A 55 -10.54 -2.47 -12.73
CA LEU A 55 -9.48 -2.37 -13.75
C LEU A 55 -9.09 -0.93 -14.16
N ARG A 56 -9.83 0.10 -13.75
CA ARG A 56 -9.53 1.52 -14.05
C ARG A 56 -8.54 2.15 -13.07
N GLN A 57 -8.19 1.45 -12.01
CA GLN A 57 -7.30 1.94 -10.98
C GLN A 57 -5.83 1.69 -11.35
N TYR A 58 -4.94 2.59 -10.93
CA TYR A 58 -3.54 2.62 -11.39
C TYR A 58 -2.58 1.81 -10.51
N PHE A 59 -3.02 1.30 -9.37
CA PHE A 59 -2.15 0.65 -8.40
C PHE A 59 -2.16 -0.87 -8.55
N SER A 60 -1.10 -1.53 -8.11
CA SER A 60 -0.97 -2.98 -8.15
C SER A 60 -1.61 -3.64 -6.92
N TYR A 61 -1.88 -4.95 -7.01
CA TYR A 61 -2.23 -5.75 -5.82
C TYR A 61 -1.05 -5.76 -4.83
N PRO A 62 -1.28 -5.68 -3.50
CA PRO A 62 -2.60 -5.63 -2.84
C PRO A 62 -3.10 -4.20 -2.60
N PHE A 63 -2.25 -3.18 -2.75
CA PHE A 63 -2.53 -1.82 -2.31
C PHE A 63 -3.81 -1.24 -2.91
N HIS A 64 -4.18 -1.63 -4.12
CA HIS A 64 -5.36 -1.07 -4.78
C HIS A 64 -6.70 -1.25 -4.06
N TRP A 65 -6.79 -2.23 -3.16
CA TRP A 65 -7.98 -2.45 -2.35
C TRP A 65 -8.06 -1.48 -1.17
N TRP A 66 -6.93 -0.92 -0.76
CA TRP A 66 -6.82 -0.06 0.41
C TRP A 66 -7.50 1.30 0.18
N LYS A 67 -8.23 1.75 1.20
CA LYS A 67 -8.85 3.07 1.28
C LYS A 67 -8.49 3.69 2.62
N GLY A 68 -8.61 5.02 2.73
CA GLY A 68 -8.31 5.73 3.97
C GLY A 68 -9.05 5.22 5.22
N LYS A 69 -10.24 4.62 5.05
CA LYS A 69 -11.01 4.00 6.14
C LYS A 69 -10.34 2.74 6.74
N ASP A 70 -9.49 2.07 5.98
CA ASP A 70 -8.79 0.85 6.38
C ASP A 70 -7.58 1.16 7.29
N ARG A 71 -7.15 2.43 7.29
CA ARG A 71 -6.10 3.00 8.15
C ARG A 71 -4.72 2.31 7.95
N VAL A 72 -3.74 2.77 8.72
CA VAL A 72 -2.38 2.23 8.73
C VAL A 72 -2.29 1.07 9.72
N ASN A 73 -1.69 -0.04 9.30
CA ASN A 73 -1.33 -1.13 10.20
C ASN A 73 -0.01 -0.77 10.94
N TYR A 74 -0.15 -0.10 12.09
CA TYR A 74 1.00 0.31 12.91
C TYR A 74 1.76 -0.84 13.55
N GLU A 75 1.16 -2.02 13.66
CA GLU A 75 1.87 -3.21 14.13
C GLU A 75 2.95 -3.62 13.13
N ASN A 76 2.60 -3.66 11.83
CA ASN A 76 3.58 -3.92 10.78
C ASN A 76 4.63 -2.81 10.65
N VAL A 77 4.25 -1.54 10.89
CA VAL A 77 5.23 -0.44 10.98
C VAL A 77 6.28 -0.72 12.07
N LYS A 78 5.83 -1.09 13.29
CA LYS A 78 6.73 -1.44 14.40
C LYS A 78 7.61 -2.63 14.04
N ASN A 79 7.02 -3.67 13.48
CA ASN A 79 7.73 -4.91 13.17
C ASN A 79 8.77 -4.76 12.05
N ILE A 80 8.50 -3.93 11.05
CA ILE A 80 9.41 -3.69 9.92
C ILE A 80 10.52 -2.72 10.30
N PHE A 81 10.17 -1.54 10.82
CA PHE A 81 11.15 -0.50 11.10
C PHE A 81 11.85 -0.67 12.44
N LYS A 82 11.42 -1.63 13.27
CA LYS A 82 11.95 -1.89 14.63
C LYS A 82 11.91 -0.63 15.50
N ILE A 83 10.88 0.20 15.31
CA ILE A 83 10.67 1.44 16.06
C ILE A 83 9.60 1.26 17.12
N ALA A 84 9.76 1.95 18.25
CA ALA A 84 8.65 2.17 19.18
C ALA A 84 7.80 3.32 18.61
N VAL A 85 6.58 2.99 18.17
CA VAL A 85 5.54 3.99 17.82
C VAL A 85 4.61 4.19 19.00
#